data_AF-A0A7V9E7G0-F1
#
_entry.id   AF-A0A7V9E7G0-F1
#
_cell.length_a   1.000
_cell.length_b   1.000
_cell.length_c   1.000
_cell.angle_alpha   90.00
_cell.angle_beta   90.00
_cell.angle_gamma   90.00
#
_symmetry.space_group_name_H-M   'P 1'
#
loop_
_entity.id
_entity.type
_entity.pdbx_description
1 polymer ?
#
loop_
_entity_poly.entity_id
_entity_poly.type
_entity_poly.pdbx_seq_one_letter_code
_entity_poly.pdbx_strand_id
1 'polypeptide(L)'
;MCGRPTSVLYDDRPRGCCDHTLVSGLGRPQGGGRLHSPEESALESITRKGADVRPPVAPRRIVVAKPGLDGHDRGAKVVARALRDAGHEVIYTGLHQSPEQIVQTAIQEDADAIGVSVLSGAHMTLFAKVVELLRARGAGDIVVFGGGIIPQEDLPALTELGVSRVFTPGATTAEIAAWVAEHVPDSSAVTG
;
A
#
# COMPACT_ATOMS: atom_id res chain seq x y z
N MET A 1 7.82 -50.29 -8.18
CA MET A 1 6.78 -51.34 -8.05
C MET A 1 5.65 -50.81 -7.20
N CYS A 2 4.42 -51.08 -7.63
CA CYS A 2 3.15 -51.10 -6.89
C CYS A 2 3.28 -50.91 -5.37
N GLY A 3 2.66 -49.92 -4.74
CA GLY A 3 1.21 -49.74 -4.76
C GLY A 3 0.55 -50.89 -4.01
N ARG A 4 0.00 -50.64 -2.82
CA ARG A 4 -1.29 -51.19 -2.41
C ARG A 4 -1.88 -50.49 -1.17
N PRO A 5 -3.22 -50.46 -1.08
CA PRO A 5 -4.01 -49.57 -0.25
C PRO A 5 -4.51 -50.28 1.02
N THR A 6 -5.09 -49.52 1.94
CA THR A 6 -6.17 -50.03 2.79
C THR A 6 -7.22 -48.97 3.02
N SER A 7 -8.43 -49.43 2.78
CA SER A 7 -9.71 -48.77 2.70
C SER A 7 -10.53 -48.97 3.98
N VAL A 8 -11.61 -48.19 4.06
CA VAL A 8 -12.89 -48.46 4.76
C VAL A 8 -12.97 -48.02 6.23
N LEU A 9 -13.99 -47.20 6.52
CA LEU A 9 -15.06 -47.36 7.52
C LEU A 9 -16.05 -46.17 7.32
N TYR A 10 -17.19 -46.31 6.62
CA TYR A 10 -18.51 -46.86 7.01
C TYR A 10 -19.33 -45.93 7.92
N ASP A 11 -20.46 -45.39 7.41
CA ASP A 11 -21.79 -45.28 8.09
C ASP A 11 -22.77 -44.64 7.06
N ASP A 12 -23.76 -45.28 6.43
CA ASP A 12 -24.92 -46.09 6.86
C ASP A 12 -26.19 -45.29 7.24
N ARG A 13 -26.92 -44.92 6.17
CA ARG A 13 -28.38 -44.87 5.97
C ARG A 13 -29.23 -43.61 6.26
N PRO A 14 -30.24 -43.39 5.39
CA PRO A 14 -31.21 -42.30 5.45
C PRO A 14 -32.44 -42.67 6.28
N ARG A 15 -33.12 -41.68 6.86
CA ARG A 15 -34.51 -41.80 7.28
C ARG A 15 -35.28 -40.57 6.82
N GLY A 16 -36.14 -40.78 5.83
CA GLY A 16 -37.20 -39.84 5.51
C GLY A 16 -38.33 -39.90 6.55
N CYS A 17 -39.17 -38.88 6.54
CA CYS A 17 -40.62 -39.00 6.69
C CYS A 17 -41.23 -37.69 6.18
N CYS A 18 -41.76 -37.73 4.97
CA CYS A 18 -42.88 -36.88 4.58
C CYS A 18 -44.11 -37.43 5.27
N ASP A 19 -44.97 -36.58 5.82
CA ASP A 19 -46.40 -36.87 5.77
C ASP A 19 -47.26 -35.60 5.67
N HIS A 20 -48.17 -35.71 4.72
CA HIS A 20 -49.20 -34.75 4.33
C HIS A 20 -50.37 -34.84 5.32
N THR A 21 -51.14 -33.75 5.50
CA THR A 21 -52.58 -33.69 5.10
C THR A 21 -53.38 -32.56 5.80
N LEU A 22 -53.83 -31.61 4.96
CA LEU A 22 -55.09 -30.83 4.90
C LEU A 22 -55.65 -30.08 6.13
N VAL A 23 -56.00 -28.80 5.94
CA VAL A 23 -57.40 -28.32 5.95
C VAL A 23 -57.53 -26.98 5.20
N SER A 24 -58.62 -26.90 4.45
CA SER A 24 -59.21 -25.86 3.61
C SER A 24 -59.49 -24.51 4.28
N GLY A 25 -59.59 -23.43 3.47
CA GLY A 25 -60.31 -22.22 3.89
C GLY A 25 -60.01 -20.96 3.08
N LEU A 26 -61.00 -20.49 2.32
CA LEU A 26 -60.99 -19.23 1.57
C LEU A 26 -60.77 -18.00 2.46
N GLY A 27 -60.09 -16.98 1.90
CA GLY A 27 -60.20 -15.60 2.38
C GLY A 27 -59.05 -14.68 1.98
N ARG A 28 -59.13 -14.03 0.82
CA ARG A 28 -58.56 -12.68 0.64
C ARG A 28 -59.48 -11.71 1.41
N PRO A 29 -58.97 -10.69 2.12
CA PRO A 29 -58.55 -9.48 1.42
C PRO A 29 -57.36 -8.68 2.02
N GLN A 30 -56.66 -7.99 1.10
CA GLN A 30 -56.18 -6.59 1.17
C GLN A 30 -55.25 -6.15 2.32
N GLY A 31 -54.12 -5.56 1.91
CA GLY A 31 -53.59 -4.36 2.57
C GLY A 31 -52.47 -4.58 3.58
N GLY A 32 -51.25 -4.75 3.08
CA GLY A 32 -50.05 -4.76 3.90
C GLY A 32 -48.81 -4.68 3.03
N GLY A 33 -48.79 -3.72 2.09
CA GLY A 33 -47.56 -3.37 1.41
C GLY A 33 -46.57 -2.91 2.47
N ARG A 34 -45.64 -3.79 2.84
CA ARG A 34 -44.38 -3.35 3.41
C ARG A 34 -43.76 -2.48 2.33
N LEU A 35 -43.90 -1.17 2.49
CA LEU A 35 -43.09 -0.20 1.82
C LEU A 35 -41.65 -0.59 2.17
N HIS A 36 -41.00 -1.39 1.33
CA HIS A 36 -39.56 -1.35 1.23
C HIS A 36 -39.27 0.05 0.75
N SER A 37 -38.87 0.89 1.70
CA SER A 37 -38.61 2.28 1.42
C SER A 37 -37.43 2.35 0.43
N PRO A 38 -37.47 3.30 -0.53
CA PRO A 38 -36.44 3.43 -1.57
C PRO A 38 -35.02 3.67 -1.02
N GLU A 39 -34.91 3.94 0.29
CA GLU A 39 -33.67 4.06 1.05
C GLU A 39 -32.92 2.73 1.24
N GLU A 40 -33.59 1.58 1.42
CA GLU A 40 -32.90 0.28 1.58
C GLU A 40 -32.23 -0.19 0.27
N SER A 41 -32.93 -0.05 -0.86
CA SER A 41 -32.39 -0.43 -2.17
C SER A 41 -31.27 0.51 -2.63
N ALA A 42 -31.25 1.76 -2.15
CA ALA A 42 -30.16 2.68 -2.38
C ALA A 42 -28.90 2.19 -1.64
N LEU A 43 -29.00 1.83 -0.36
CA LEU A 43 -27.87 1.34 0.44
C LEU A 43 -27.17 0.10 -0.14
N GLU A 44 -27.93 -0.83 -0.71
CA GLU A 44 -27.37 -2.05 -1.32
C GLU A 44 -26.75 -1.82 -2.72
N SER A 45 -27.15 -0.73 -3.38
CA SER A 45 -26.55 -0.31 -4.65
C SER A 45 -25.29 0.56 -4.46
N ILE A 46 -25.19 1.31 -3.35
CA ILE A 46 -24.02 2.13 -3.02
C ILE A 46 -22.83 1.25 -2.58
N THR A 47 -23.09 0.08 -1.99
CA THR A 47 -22.04 -0.88 -1.60
C THR A 47 -21.39 -1.63 -2.77
N ARG A 48 -21.96 -1.56 -3.98
CA ARG A 48 -21.38 -2.22 -5.18
C ARG A 48 -20.48 -1.31 -6.02
N LYS A 49 -20.33 -0.01 -5.69
CA LYS A 49 -19.58 0.92 -6.54
C LYS A 49 -18.69 1.88 -5.73
N GLY A 50 -17.60 1.31 -5.22
CA GLY A 50 -16.47 1.99 -4.56
C GLY A 50 -15.66 0.99 -3.74
N ALA A 51 -15.10 -0.04 -4.39
CA ALA A 51 -13.67 -0.13 -4.72
C ALA A 51 -12.77 -0.32 -3.48
N ASP A 52 -12.42 -1.59 -3.22
CA ASP A 52 -11.24 -2.08 -2.48
C ASP A 52 -10.71 -1.19 -1.34
N VAL A 53 -11.43 -1.13 -0.22
CA VAL A 53 -10.85 -0.59 1.02
C VAL A 53 -9.95 -1.68 1.61
N ARG A 54 -8.67 -1.68 1.22
CA ARG A 54 -7.63 -2.44 1.93
C ARG A 54 -7.67 -2.07 3.42
N PRO A 55 -7.48 -3.03 4.34
CA PRO A 55 -7.47 -2.76 5.77
C PRO A 55 -6.49 -1.62 6.07
N PRO A 56 -6.75 -0.79 7.09
CA PRO A 56 -5.89 0.35 7.41
C PRO A 56 -4.48 -0.18 7.68
N VAL A 57 -3.60 0.01 6.71
CA VAL A 57 -2.19 -0.29 6.88
C VAL A 57 -1.68 0.76 7.85
N ALA A 58 -1.00 0.35 8.93
CA ALA A 58 -0.49 1.28 9.92
C ALA A 58 0.30 2.42 9.24
N PRO A 59 0.08 3.68 9.63
CA PRO A 59 0.60 4.81 8.86
C PRO A 59 2.13 4.86 8.99
N ARG A 60 2.85 4.50 7.92
CA ARG A 60 4.28 4.81 7.82
C ARG A 60 4.47 6.29 7.60
N ARG A 61 5.54 6.83 8.19
CA ARG A 61 6.00 8.19 7.99
C ARG A 61 7.07 8.23 6.92
N ILE A 62 6.79 9.00 5.87
CA ILE A 62 7.61 9.02 4.65
C ILE A 62 8.01 10.44 4.32
N VAL A 63 9.32 10.68 4.24
CA VAL A 63 9.86 11.93 3.72
C VAL A 63 9.99 11.84 2.20
N VAL A 64 9.25 12.66 1.46
CA VAL A 64 9.40 12.78 0.00
C VAL A 64 10.28 13.98 -0.30
N ALA A 65 11.45 13.71 -0.85
CA ALA A 65 12.52 14.68 -1.01
C ALA A 65 12.87 14.98 -2.48
N LYS A 66 13.27 16.23 -2.71
CA LYS A 66 13.77 16.74 -3.99
C LYS A 66 15.15 17.36 -3.79
N PRO A 67 16.23 16.56 -3.95
CA PRO A 67 17.58 17.03 -3.69
C PRO A 67 18.13 17.93 -4.80
N GLY A 68 18.97 18.88 -4.42
CA GLY A 68 19.75 19.72 -5.35
C GLY A 68 18.88 20.69 -6.17
N LEU A 69 19.42 21.19 -7.28
CA LEU A 69 18.77 22.21 -8.14
C LEU A 69 17.67 21.65 -9.07
N ASP A 70 17.12 20.50 -8.74
CA ASP A 70 16.11 19.85 -9.56
C ASP A 70 14.74 20.51 -9.39
N GLY A 71 14.41 21.43 -10.29
CA GLY A 71 13.14 22.16 -10.31
C GLY A 71 11.91 21.33 -10.71
N HIS A 72 12.05 20.05 -11.05
CA HIS A 72 10.93 19.23 -11.52
C HIS A 72 10.14 18.63 -10.36
N ASP A 73 9.23 19.39 -9.77
CA ASP A 73 8.47 18.95 -8.58
C ASP A 73 7.26 18.05 -8.88
N ARG A 74 6.76 18.02 -10.12
CA ARG A 74 5.49 17.35 -10.47
C ARG A 74 5.44 15.90 -10.04
N GLY A 75 6.49 15.12 -10.36
CA GLY A 75 6.55 13.70 -10.01
C GLY A 75 6.53 13.47 -8.50
N ALA A 76 7.36 14.20 -7.77
CA ALA A 76 7.43 14.13 -6.31
C ALA A 76 6.08 14.49 -5.65
N LYS A 77 5.40 15.54 -6.13
CA LYS A 77 4.09 15.95 -5.61
C LYS A 77 3.00 14.91 -5.87
N VAL A 78 3.01 14.29 -7.05
CA VAL A 78 2.06 13.23 -7.40
C VAL A 78 2.27 11.99 -6.53
N VAL A 79 3.52 11.56 -6.33
CA VAL A 79 3.86 10.45 -5.44
C VAL A 79 3.50 10.78 -3.98
N ALA A 80 3.85 11.96 -3.49
CA ALA A 80 3.52 12.40 -2.13
C ALA A 80 2.01 12.46 -1.89
N ARG A 81 1.21 12.82 -2.91
CA ARG A 81 -0.25 12.75 -2.81
C ARG A 81 -0.73 11.30 -2.77
N ALA A 82 -0.25 10.45 -3.67
CA ALA A 82 -0.67 9.06 -3.72
C ALA A 82 -0.36 8.28 -2.43
N LEU A 83 0.80 8.53 -1.82
CA LEU A 83 1.16 7.93 -0.53
C LEU A 83 0.23 8.40 0.60
N ARG A 84 -0.19 9.67 0.61
CA ARG A 84 -1.20 10.18 1.55
C ARG A 84 -2.57 9.56 1.32
N ASP A 85 -2.98 9.45 0.05
CA ASP A 85 -4.23 8.82 -0.34
C ASP A 85 -4.25 7.32 0.04
N ALA A 86 -3.08 6.68 0.14
CA ALA A 86 -2.90 5.32 0.64
C ALA A 86 -2.86 5.20 2.18
N GLY A 87 -2.99 6.30 2.92
CA GLY A 87 -3.06 6.32 4.38
C GLY A 87 -1.72 6.50 5.09
N HIS A 88 -0.64 6.85 4.39
CA HIS A 88 0.66 7.15 4.99
C HIS A 88 0.77 8.62 5.45
N GLU A 89 1.59 8.85 6.48
CA GLU A 89 2.00 10.18 6.87
C GLU A 89 3.14 10.63 5.95
N VAL A 90 2.98 11.76 5.26
CA VAL A 90 3.95 12.19 4.25
C VAL A 90 4.42 13.61 4.48
N ILE A 91 5.73 13.75 4.64
CA ILE A 91 6.42 15.03 4.77
C ILE A 91 7.09 15.33 3.42
N TYR A 92 6.61 16.36 2.73
CA TYR A 92 7.25 16.83 1.49
C TYR A 92 8.24 17.94 1.82
N THR A 93 9.52 17.74 1.50
CA THR A 93 10.59 18.67 1.88
C THR A 93 10.64 19.95 1.04
N GLY A 94 9.88 20.03 -0.05
CA GLY A 94 10.03 21.10 -1.04
C GLY A 94 11.24 20.91 -1.95
N LEU A 95 11.52 21.94 -2.76
CA LEU A 95 12.62 21.97 -3.72
C LEU A 95 13.94 22.41 -3.05
N HIS A 96 15.05 22.15 -3.75
CA HIS A 96 16.38 22.68 -3.42
C HIS A 96 16.90 22.28 -2.04
N GLN A 97 16.56 21.08 -1.60
CA GLN A 97 17.08 20.55 -0.34
C GLN A 97 18.44 19.89 -0.55
N SER A 98 19.38 20.12 0.36
CA SER A 98 20.63 19.37 0.39
C SER A 98 20.40 17.96 0.96
N PRO A 99 21.25 16.98 0.63
CA PRO A 99 21.21 15.66 1.27
C PRO A 99 21.22 15.72 2.80
N GLU A 100 21.99 16.64 3.38
CA GLU A 100 22.08 16.86 4.83
C GLU A 100 20.76 17.35 5.42
N GLN A 101 20.06 18.26 4.72
CA GLN A 101 18.74 18.73 5.15
C GLN A 101 17.71 17.61 5.07
N ILE A 102 17.73 16.81 4.01
CA ILE A 102 16.81 15.68 3.82
C ILE A 102 16.98 14.65 4.94
N VAL A 103 18.23 14.28 5.25
CA VAL A 103 18.53 13.33 6.33
C VAL A 103 18.18 13.91 7.69
N GLN A 104 18.44 15.21 7.91
CA GLN A 104 18.04 15.87 9.15
C GLN A 104 16.52 15.82 9.35
N THR A 105 15.73 16.13 8.32
CA THR A 105 14.26 16.04 8.37
C THR A 105 13.82 14.62 8.64
N ALA A 106 14.37 13.62 7.95
CA ALA A 106 14.00 12.22 8.16
C ALA A 106 14.21 11.75 9.61
N ILE A 107 15.31 12.16 10.23
CA ILE A 107 15.60 11.84 11.64
C ILE A 107 14.68 12.62 12.58
N GLN A 108 14.48 13.92 12.34
CA GLN A 108 13.65 14.77 13.21
C GLN A 108 12.19 14.36 13.22
N GLU A 109 11.69 13.90 12.08
CA GLU A 109 10.31 13.46 11.93
C GLU A 109 10.13 11.99 12.34
N ASP A 110 11.20 11.25 12.65
CA ASP A 110 11.14 9.80 12.92
C ASP A 110 10.50 9.06 11.73
N ALA A 111 11.13 9.22 10.56
CA ALA A 111 10.62 8.69 9.29
C ALA A 111 11.04 7.23 9.07
N ASP A 112 10.10 6.38 8.65
CA ASP A 112 10.36 5.00 8.25
C ASP A 112 11.08 4.92 6.90
N ALA A 113 10.83 5.90 6.02
CA ALA A 113 11.39 5.91 4.69
C ALA A 113 11.64 7.31 4.11
N ILE A 114 12.60 7.39 3.18
CA ILE A 114 12.87 8.55 2.34
C ILE A 114 12.62 8.18 0.88
N GLY A 115 11.67 8.85 0.24
CA GLY A 115 11.43 8.81 -1.20
C GLY A 115 12.14 9.95 -1.91
N VAL A 116 13.22 9.68 -2.63
CA VAL A 116 14.03 10.69 -3.33
C VAL A 116 13.63 10.79 -4.81
N SER A 117 13.32 11.98 -5.30
CA SER A 117 12.98 12.20 -6.71
C SER A 117 14.06 13.01 -7.45
N VAL A 118 14.71 12.41 -8.45
CA VAL A 118 15.84 13.00 -9.20
C VAL A 118 15.64 12.90 -10.72
N LEU A 119 15.56 14.05 -11.38
CA LEU A 119 15.47 14.22 -12.83
C LEU A 119 16.65 15.03 -13.40
N SER A 120 17.61 15.44 -12.56
CA SER A 120 18.78 16.23 -12.93
C SER A 120 19.98 15.41 -13.44
N GLY A 121 19.89 14.08 -13.46
CA GLY A 121 21.00 13.17 -13.80
C GLY A 121 22.05 13.00 -12.69
N ALA A 122 21.87 13.65 -11.54
CA ALA A 122 22.76 13.54 -10.38
C ALA A 122 22.37 12.42 -9.40
N HIS A 123 21.64 11.39 -9.87
CA HIS A 123 21.07 10.34 -9.01
C HIS A 123 22.14 9.57 -8.25
N MET A 124 23.22 9.13 -8.90
CA MET A 124 24.28 8.36 -8.24
C MET A 124 24.86 9.11 -7.05
N THR A 125 25.19 10.40 -7.24
CA THR A 125 25.76 11.23 -6.19
C THR A 125 24.75 11.51 -5.07
N LEU A 126 23.52 11.87 -5.42
CA LEU A 126 22.52 12.30 -4.43
C LEU A 126 22.00 11.13 -3.59
N PHE A 127 21.70 9.98 -4.21
CA PHE A 127 21.30 8.78 -3.46
C PHE A 127 22.44 8.27 -2.58
N ALA A 128 23.67 8.15 -3.13
CA ALA A 128 24.82 7.73 -2.34
C ALA A 128 25.02 8.62 -1.12
N LYS A 129 24.90 9.95 -1.30
CA LYS A 129 25.10 10.90 -0.20
C LYS A 129 24.05 10.78 0.90
N VAL A 130 22.78 10.61 0.53
CA VAL A 130 21.69 10.41 1.50
C VAL A 130 21.93 9.12 2.31
N VAL A 131 22.25 8.01 1.64
CA VAL A 131 22.50 6.72 2.32
C VAL A 131 23.73 6.79 3.22
N GLU A 132 24.82 7.41 2.75
CA GLU A 132 26.03 7.62 3.55
C GLU A 132 25.74 8.42 4.83
N LEU A 133 25.00 9.53 4.70
CA LEU A 133 24.67 10.41 5.81
C LEU A 133 23.73 9.75 6.82
N LEU A 134 22.77 8.94 6.37
CA LEU A 134 21.90 8.15 7.25
C LEU A 134 22.72 7.18 8.10
N ARG A 135 23.62 6.41 7.46
CA ARG A 135 24.53 5.48 8.16
C ARG A 135 25.44 6.21 9.15
N ALA A 136 26.02 7.33 8.74
CA ALA A 136 26.90 8.14 9.58
C ALA A 136 26.19 8.70 10.84
N ARG A 137 24.86 8.85 10.79
CA ARG A 137 24.05 9.35 11.90
C ARG A 137 23.32 8.24 12.68
N GLY A 138 23.62 6.97 12.39
CA GLY A 138 22.99 5.84 13.06
C GLY A 138 21.53 5.57 12.66
N ALA A 139 21.06 6.18 11.57
CA ALA A 139 19.69 6.04 11.05
C ALA A 139 19.66 5.19 9.77
N GLY A 140 20.47 4.12 9.73
CA GLY A 140 20.62 3.24 8.55
C GLY A 140 19.44 2.29 8.34
N ASP A 141 18.51 2.24 9.27
CA ASP A 141 17.24 1.52 9.26
C ASP A 141 16.16 2.22 8.42
N ILE A 142 16.28 3.54 8.21
CA ILE A 142 15.37 4.31 7.35
C ILE A 142 15.50 3.84 5.90
N VAL A 143 14.39 3.37 5.32
CA VAL A 143 14.36 2.83 3.96
C VAL A 143 14.51 3.93 2.92
N VAL A 144 15.56 3.88 2.10
CA VAL A 144 15.72 4.81 0.98
C VAL A 144 15.18 4.19 -0.30
N PHE A 145 14.19 4.85 -0.90
CA PHE A 145 13.66 4.52 -2.22
C PHE A 145 13.57 5.80 -3.06
N GLY A 146 13.21 5.69 -4.33
CA GLY A 146 13.00 6.89 -5.11
C GLY A 146 12.80 6.65 -6.59
N GLY A 147 13.00 7.68 -7.39
CA GLY A 147 12.79 7.57 -8.82
C GLY A 147 13.07 8.83 -9.62
N GLY A 148 12.87 8.72 -10.92
CA GLY A 148 13.10 9.78 -11.89
C GLY A 148 13.72 9.24 -13.18
N ILE A 149 14.47 10.08 -13.90
CA ILE A 149 15.12 9.68 -15.16
C ILE A 149 16.46 9.04 -14.82
N ILE A 150 16.45 7.74 -14.54
CA ILE A 150 17.63 6.98 -14.12
C ILE A 150 17.92 5.88 -15.16
N PRO A 151 19.14 5.81 -15.72
CA PRO A 151 19.55 4.75 -16.63
C PRO A 151 19.44 3.36 -15.99
N GLN A 152 19.08 2.34 -16.79
CA GLN A 152 18.94 0.96 -16.29
C GLN A 152 20.27 0.38 -15.79
N GLU A 153 21.38 0.78 -16.40
CA GLU A 153 22.75 0.38 -16.02
C GLU A 153 23.18 0.86 -14.62
N ASP A 154 22.56 1.93 -14.10
CA ASP A 154 22.89 2.50 -12.78
C ASP A 154 22.09 1.84 -11.64
N LEU A 155 21.00 1.12 -11.96
CA LEU A 155 20.13 0.50 -10.95
C LEU A 155 20.85 -0.53 -10.06
N PRO A 156 21.72 -1.41 -10.59
CA PRO A 156 22.49 -2.33 -9.76
C PRO A 156 23.38 -1.59 -8.76
N ALA A 157 24.08 -0.55 -9.22
CA ALA A 157 24.96 0.25 -8.36
C ALA A 157 24.18 0.98 -7.27
N LEU A 158 23.00 1.54 -7.58
CA LEU A 158 22.12 2.15 -6.57
C LEU A 158 21.63 1.13 -5.53
N THR A 159 21.32 -0.09 -5.97
CA THR A 159 20.89 -1.17 -5.08
C THR A 159 22.03 -1.58 -4.13
N GLU A 160 23.24 -1.75 -4.65
CA GLU A 160 24.44 -2.05 -3.85
C GLU A 160 24.77 -0.96 -2.84
N LEU A 161 24.51 0.31 -3.18
CA LEU A 161 24.69 1.43 -2.25
C LEU A 161 23.73 1.35 -1.06
N GLY A 162 22.57 0.72 -1.21
CA GLY A 162 21.53 0.59 -0.18
C GLY A 162 20.20 1.25 -0.54
N VAL A 163 19.98 1.64 -1.80
CA VAL A 163 18.68 2.09 -2.28
C VAL A 163 17.78 0.86 -2.50
N SER A 164 16.68 0.79 -1.76
CA SER A 164 15.80 -0.40 -1.75
C SER A 164 15.03 -0.58 -3.04
N ARG A 165 14.58 0.52 -3.67
CA ARG A 165 13.89 0.49 -4.95
C ARG A 165 14.00 1.81 -5.69
N VAL A 166 14.15 1.71 -7.01
CA VAL A 166 14.12 2.85 -7.93
C VAL A 166 12.97 2.66 -8.91
N PHE A 167 12.15 3.71 -9.05
CA PHE A 167 11.04 3.80 -9.97
C PHE A 167 11.41 4.68 -11.16
N THR A 168 11.50 4.09 -12.35
CA THR A 168 11.77 4.77 -13.61
C THR A 168 10.46 5.26 -14.25
N PRO A 169 10.51 6.08 -15.32
CA PRO A 169 9.30 6.57 -15.98
C PRO A 169 8.39 5.43 -16.43
N GLY A 170 7.09 5.58 -16.16
CA GLY A 170 6.09 4.54 -16.41
C GLY A 170 5.58 3.86 -15.15
N ALA A 171 6.30 3.93 -14.03
CA ALA A 171 5.81 3.47 -12.74
C ALA A 171 4.53 4.23 -12.34
N THR A 172 3.50 3.47 -11.98
CA THR A 172 2.23 4.03 -11.52
C THR A 172 2.31 4.40 -10.05
N THR A 173 1.50 5.37 -9.62
CA THR A 173 1.40 5.73 -8.21
C THR A 173 0.89 4.59 -7.33
N ALA A 174 0.04 3.73 -7.88
CA ALA A 174 -0.48 2.55 -7.19
C ALA A 174 0.61 1.52 -6.92
N GLU A 175 1.50 1.28 -7.89
CA GLU A 175 2.66 0.39 -7.71
C GLU A 175 3.60 0.91 -6.63
N ILE A 176 3.87 2.22 -6.61
CA ILE A 176 4.74 2.84 -5.59
C ILE A 176 4.11 2.68 -4.19
N ALA A 177 2.83 3.00 -4.04
CA ALA A 177 2.14 2.88 -2.76
C ALA A 177 2.05 1.42 -2.28
N ALA A 178 1.77 0.49 -3.19
CA ALA A 178 1.74 -0.94 -2.87
C ALA A 178 3.11 -1.45 -2.42
N TRP A 179 4.18 -1.05 -3.13
CA TRP A 179 5.54 -1.43 -2.77
C TRP A 179 5.93 -0.89 -1.38
N VAL A 180 5.62 0.37 -1.10
CA VAL A 180 5.86 0.99 0.23
C VAL A 180 5.14 0.22 1.33
N ALA A 181 3.87 -0.11 1.15
CA ALA A 181 3.11 -0.85 2.15
C ALA A 181 3.68 -2.25 2.45
N GLU A 182 4.34 -2.88 1.47
CA GLU A 182 4.93 -4.21 1.60
C GLU A 182 6.36 -4.19 2.14
N HIS A 183 7.17 -3.19 1.78
CA HIS A 183 8.62 -3.20 2.03
C HIS A 183 9.09 -2.22 3.09
N VAL A 184 8.29 -1.20 3.43
CA VAL A 184 8.65 -0.25 4.49
C VAL A 184 8.10 -0.76 5.82
N PRO A 185 8.98 -1.04 6.79
CA PRO A 185 8.57 -1.49 8.12
C PRO A 185 7.75 -0.39 8.80
N ASP A 186 6.89 -0.82 9.72
CA ASP A 186 6.17 0.08 10.60
C ASP A 186 6.97 0.26 11.89
N SER A 187 7.59 1.42 12.09
CA SER A 187 8.36 1.68 13.32
C SER A 187 7.46 1.81 14.55
N SER A 188 6.15 2.03 14.39
CA SER A 188 5.20 2.05 15.53
C SER A 188 4.97 0.67 16.15
N ALA A 189 5.36 -0.41 15.45
CA ALA A 189 5.22 -1.79 15.93
C ALA A 189 6.44 -2.29 16.74
N VAL A 190 7.56 -1.56 16.77
CA VAL A 190 8.84 -2.03 17.36
C VAL A 190 8.97 -1.72 18.87
N THR A 191 7.96 -1.13 19.50
CA THR A 191 7.95 -0.96 20.96
C THR A 191 7.36 -2.20 21.64
N GLY A 192 8.19 -3.22 21.88
CA GLY A 192 7.87 -4.42 22.64
C GLY A 192 9.07 -4.93 23.43
#